data_AF-A0A9E2EGP8-F1
#
_entry.id   AF-A0A9E2EGP8-F1
#
_cell.length_a   1.000
_cell.length_b   1.000
_cell.length_c   1.000
_cell.angle_alpha   90.00
_cell.angle_beta   90.00
_cell.angle_gamma   90.00
#
_symmetry.space_group_name_H-M   'P 1'
#
loop_
_entity.id
_entity.type
_entity.pdbx_description
1 polymer ?
#
loop_
_entity_poly.entity_id
_entity_poly.type
_entity_poly.pdbx_seq_one_letter_code
_entity_poly.pdbx_strand_id
1 'polypeptide(L)' 'SELFPNRVRGLAISFVGLINSAVSFTVQLVFPWELENLGNSMTFLIYGVFAVLGLFFVMRLLPETKGKSLEELETILSRP' A
#
# COMPACT_ATOMS: atom_id res chain seq x y z
N SER A 1 -6.52 10.58 8.85
CA SER A 1 -7.60 9.62 9.16
C SER A 1 -8.99 10.28 9.19
N GLU A 2 -9.18 11.35 8.41
CA GLU A 2 -10.46 12.04 8.22
C GLU A 2 -11.04 11.82 6.81
N LEU A 3 -10.36 11.04 5.97
CA LEU A 3 -10.73 10.74 4.58
C LEU A 3 -12.03 9.93 4.42
N PHE A 4 -12.56 9.36 5.50
CA PHE A 4 -13.71 8.47 5.46
C PHE A 4 -14.81 8.95 6.40
N PRO A 5 -16.07 9.09 5.93
CA PRO A 5 -17.19 9.49 6.77
C PRO A 5 -17.27 8.62 8.03
N ASN A 6 -17.53 9.22 9.20
CA ASN A 6 -17.58 8.55 10.51
C ASN A 6 -18.38 7.22 10.50
N ARG A 7 -19.39 7.11 9.63
CA ARG A 7 -20.25 5.92 9.48
C ARG A 7 -19.59 4.71 8.81
N VAL A 8 -18.65 4.93 7.89
CA VAL A 8 -17.96 3.85 7.13
C VAL A 8 -16.50 3.69 7.51
N ARG A 9 -15.95 4.60 8.32
CA ARG A 9 -14.54 4.59 8.74
C ARG A 9 -14.12 3.27 9.38
N GLY A 10 -14.94 2.71 10.28
CA GLY A 10 -14.65 1.42 10.92
C GLY A 10 -14.55 0.28 9.91
N LEU A 11 -15.55 0.16 9.03
CA LEU A 11 -15.58 -0.87 7.99
C LEU A 11 -14.43 -0.71 6.99
N ALA A 12 -14.17 0.51 6.53
CA ALA A 12 -13.11 0.82 5.57
C ALA A 12 -11.72 0.50 6.16
N ILE A 13 -11.44 0.92 7.40
CA ILE A 13 -10.16 0.64 8.06
C ILE A 13 -9.99 -0.87 8.29
N SER A 14 -11.02 -1.57 8.78
CA SER A 14 -10.96 -3.02 8.98
C SER A 14 -10.75 -3.78 7.67
N PHE A 15 -11.41 -3.35 6.58
CA PHE A 15 -11.26 -3.97 5.27
C PHE A 15 -9.86 -3.75 4.67
N VAL A 16 -9.34 -2.51 4.74
CA VAL A 16 -7.96 -2.21 4.34
C VAL A 16 -6.97 -3.01 5.19
N GLY A 17 -7.19 -3.08 6.50
CA GLY A 17 -6.38 -3.88 7.42
C GLY A 17 -6.42 -5.37 7.07
N LEU A 18 -7.58 -5.90 6.69
CA LEU A 18 -7.75 -7.29 6.25
C LEU A 18 -6.98 -7.55 4.96
N ILE A 19 -7.12 -6.70 3.95
CA ILE A 19 -6.36 -6.82 2.70
C ILE A 19 -4.86 -6.77 2.98
N ASN A 20 -4.41 -5.79 3.77
CA ASN A 20 -3.00 -5.65 4.13
C ASN A 20 -2.48 -6.89 4.87
N SER A 21 -3.26 -7.42 5.80
CA SER A 21 -2.93 -8.63 6.55
C SER A 21 -2.90 -9.86 5.65
N ALA A 22 -3.86 -10.00 4.74
CA ALA A 22 -3.92 -11.11 3.78
C ALA A 22 -2.71 -11.09 2.85
N VAL A 23 -2.38 -9.92 2.27
CA VAL A 23 -1.18 -9.76 1.42
C VAL A 23 0.09 -10.10 2.21
N SER A 24 0.23 -9.55 3.42
CA SER A 24 1.40 -9.83 4.28
C SER A 24 1.52 -11.31 4.64
N PHE A 25 0.39 -11.99 4.86
CA PHE A 25 0.34 -13.42 5.12
C PHE A 25 0.75 -14.24 3.88
N THR A 26 0.22 -13.90 2.70
CA THR A 26 0.58 -14.57 1.46
C THR A 26 2.07 -14.44 1.15
N VAL A 27 2.64 -13.24 1.32
CA VAL A 27 4.09 -13.02 1.13
C VAL A 27 4.91 -13.91 2.08
N GLN A 28 4.53 -13.97 3.36
CA GLN A 28 5.21 -14.84 4.33
C GLN A 28 5.09 -16.33 4.02
N LEU A 29 4.00 -16.76 3.38
CA LEU A 29 3.81 -18.15 2.97
C LEU A 29 4.65 -18.51 1.72
N VAL A 30 4.75 -17.57 0.78
CA VAL A 30 5.47 -17.76 -0.48
C VAL A 30 6.99 -17.63 -0.30
N PHE A 31 7.43 -16.77 0.63
CA PHE A 31 8.86 -16.48 0.85
C PHE A 31 9.73 -17.72 1.15
N PRO A 32 9.33 -18.67 2.02
CA PRO A 32 10.10 -19.91 2.26
C PRO A 32 10.22 -20.77 1.00
N TRP A 33 9.12 -20.89 0.23
CA TRP A 33 9.11 -21.66 -1.01
C TRP A 33 10.04 -21.04 -2.06
N GLU A 34 10.04 -19.71 -2.20
CA GLU A 34 10.98 -18.99 -3.06
C GLU A 34 12.42 -19.21 -2.60
N LEU A 35 12.69 -19.16 -1.30
CA LEU A 35 14.02 -19.35 -0.74
C LEU A 35 14.58 -20.76 -1.04
N GLU A 36 13.74 -21.79 -0.94
CA GLU A 36 14.14 -23.18 -1.22
C GLU A 36 14.31 -23.49 -2.71
N ASN A 37 13.46 -22.91 -3.58
CA ASN A 37 13.45 -23.26 -5.01
C ASN A 37 14.28 -22.30 -5.89
N LEU A 38 14.26 -21.00 -5.60
CA LEU A 38 14.93 -19.96 -6.38
C LEU A 38 16.29 -19.56 -5.75
N GLY A 39 16.46 -19.83 -4.46
CA GLY A 39 17.65 -19.49 -3.70
C GLY A 39 17.69 -18.02 -3.27
N ASN A 40 18.45 -17.74 -2.21
CA ASN A 40 18.50 -16.45 -1.52
C ASN A 40 18.67 -15.24 -2.45
N SER A 41 19.63 -15.31 -3.38
CA SER A 41 19.96 -14.19 -4.26
C SER A 41 18.83 -13.79 -5.20
N MET A 42 18.13 -14.78 -5.79
CA MET A 42 17.01 -14.51 -6.70
C MET A 42 15.79 -13.99 -5.95
N THR A 43 15.48 -14.58 -4.78
CA THR A 43 14.38 -14.12 -3.93
C THR A 43 14.56 -12.65 -3.55
N PHE A 44 15.73 -12.26 -3.01
CA PHE A 44 15.98 -10.86 -2.66
C PHE A 44 15.93 -9.90 -3.86
N LEU A 45 16.38 -10.34 -5.03
CA LEU A 45 16.31 -9.54 -6.25
C LEU A 45 14.87 -9.30 -6.69
N ILE A 46 14.00 -10.32 -6.63
CA ILE A 46 12.57 -10.20 -6.93
C ILE A 46 11.91 -9.17 -6.00
N TYR A 47 12.09 -9.28 -4.68
CA TYR A 47 11.54 -8.29 -3.75
C TYR A 47 12.13 -6.89 -3.97
N GLY A 48 13.42 -6.78 -4.30
CA GLY A 48 14.05 -5.51 -4.66
C GLY A 48 13.43 -4.86 -5.89
N VAL A 49 13.18 -5.63 -6.95
CA VAL A 49 12.49 -5.15 -8.16
C VAL A 49 11.04 -4.75 -7.83
N PHE A 50 10.32 -5.55 -7.06
CA PHE A 50 8.97 -5.19 -6.60
C PHE A 50 8.95 -3.91 -5.77
N ALA A 51 9.94 -3.68 -4.92
CA ALA A 51 10.07 -2.46 -4.14
C ALA A 51 10.30 -1.23 -5.03
N VAL A 52 11.17 -1.34 -6.05
CA VAL A 52 11.41 -0.26 -7.01
C VAL A 52 10.16 0.02 -7.87
N LEU A 53 9.48 -1.02 -8.34
CA LEU A 53 8.22 -0.88 -9.08
C LEU A 53 7.13 -0.26 -8.20
N GLY A 54 7.02 -0.68 -6.94
CA GLY A 54 6.12 -0.11 -5.96
C GLY A 54 6.43 1.36 -5.69
N LEU A 55 7.71 1.71 -5.53
CA LEU A 55 8.17 3.09 -5.38
C LEU A 55 7.80 3.93 -6.62
N PHE A 56 8.03 3.42 -7.83
CA PHE A 56 7.65 4.10 -9.06
C PHE A 56 6.13 4.28 -9.18
N PHE A 57 5.36 3.25 -8.84
CA PHE A 57 3.91 3.29 -8.85
C PHE A 57 3.37 4.30 -7.83
N VAL A 58 3.93 4.33 -6.62
CA VAL A 58 3.62 5.34 -5.61
C VAL A 58 3.98 6.73 -6.14
N MET A 59 5.19 6.95 -6.67
CA MET A 59 5.57 8.27 -7.21
C MET A 59 4.68 8.74 -8.36
N ARG A 60 4.16 7.82 -9.19
CA ARG A 60 3.32 8.16 -10.35
C ARG A 60 1.83 8.30 -10.01
N LEU A 61 1.30 7.44 -9.12
CA LEU A 61 -0.12 7.36 -8.80
C LEU A 61 -0.49 8.19 -7.55
N LEU A 62 0.44 8.37 -6.61
CA LEU A 62 0.35 9.36 -5.54
C LEU A 62 1.13 10.61 -6.00
N PRO A 63 0.51 11.56 -6.75
CA PRO A 63 1.10 12.88 -6.92
C PRO A 63 1.32 13.45 -5.51
N GLU A 64 2.53 13.95 -5.26
CA GLU A 64 3.06 14.36 -3.96
C GLU A 64 2.00 14.75 -2.92
N THR A 65 1.65 13.81 -2.04
CA THR A 65 0.96 14.11 -0.77
C THR A 65 1.94 14.60 0.30
N LYS A 66 3.22 14.77 -0.05
CA LYS A 66 4.25 15.37 0.80
C LYS A 66 4.25 16.89 0.63
N GLY A 67 3.45 17.57 1.45
CA GLY A 67 3.54 19.03 1.63
C GLY A 67 2.23 19.80 1.53
N LYS A 68 1.13 19.17 1.11
CA LYS A 68 -0.21 19.78 1.23
C LYS A 68 -0.89 19.27 2.49
N SER A 69 -1.34 20.19 3.35
CA SER A 69 -2.20 19.84 4.48
C SER A 69 -3.48 19.22 3.96
N LEU A 70 -4.03 18.26 4.71
CA LEU A 70 -5.29 17.58 4.41
C LEU A 70 -6.47 18.55 4.16
N GLU A 71 -6.37 19.79 4.65
CA GLU A 71 -7.37 20.86 4.52
C GLU A 71 -7.51 21.41 3.08
N GLU A 72 -6.42 21.52 2.30
CA GLU A 72 -6.51 22.04 0.92
C GLU A 72 -7.19 21.05 -0.05
N LEU A 73 -7.08 19.75 0.22
CA LEU A 73 -7.75 18.71 -0.58
C LEU A 73 -9.26 18.69 -0.30
N GLU A 74 -9.68 19.03 0.92
CA GLU A 74 -11.09 19.09 1.30
C GLU A 74 -11.80 20.29 0.64
N THR A 75 -11.11 21.41 0.43
CA THR A 75 -11.70 22.60 -0.22
C THR A 75 -11.89 22.44 -1.73
N ILE A 76 -11.09 21.59 -2.38
CA ILE A 76 -11.18 21.34 -3.83
C ILE A 76 -12.29 20.33 -4.16
N LEU A 77 -12.53 19.35 -3.28
CA LEU A 77 -13.52 18.29 -3.47
C LEU A 77 -14.91 18.62 -2.90
N SER A 78 -15.07 19.73 -2.17
CA SER A 78 -16.34 20.19 -1.58
C SER A 78 -17.04 21.30 -2.38
N ARG A 79 -16.68 21.50 -3.65
CA ARG A 79 -17.52 22.32 -4.54
C ARG A 79 -18.70 21.48 -5.04
N PRO A 80 -19.95 21.97 -4.88
CA PRO A 80 -21.17 21.26 -5.22
C PRO A 80 -21.29 20.95 -6.72
#